data_AF-A0A8T5NKI4-F1
#
_entry.id   AF-A0A8T5NKI4-F1
#
_cell.length_a   1.000
_cell.length_b   1.000
_cell.length_c   1.000
_cell.angle_alpha   90.00
_cell.angle_beta   90.00
_cell.angle_gamma   90.00
#
_symmetry.space_group_name_H-M   'P 1'
#
loop_
_entity.id
_entity.type
_entity.pdbx_description
1 polymer ?
#
loop_
_entity_poly.entity_id
_entity_poly.type
_entity_poly.pdbx_seq_one_letter_code
_entity_poly.pdbx_strand_id
1 'polypeptide(L)'
;MKTFLSENADVEGVGTIILISITIIGIGLITLVGVPSIFKMQEMANVRNAEQAFTVLDSHTSRVSLGESQVQKTDINLGGGSISVVPNSSERSYVLIELKNGSNTSSTLALDMGKIVYHLGDRELGYEGGGVWSKYISGSVMVSPPEVHYNGMTLTLPVVNVSGKSAYGGKGKVSISVQRNSDIKIIYPTKDLTNPISSDVDRIVITIYSSYYDAWEDFFKSMTFAQVSSNDSEKKVTLTLETPPVFTNFSYGALASNSITLGNHAEFDCYNSSLGSYASTKSDNGSIRANNKLELTGPQTKVNGSAMSGNTIMGQGKATKYVYGTPPYGGVTAGLGFKPAVEKLSIGNTANLVYRKTAEYMALNNNSNNLCITAGTILNGSEPDPCTIFSGNYYLTKFDLQNNYNLTFDTTNNPINIAVPGNINLKKTIVNVKGTNPVTIYLMGGMDINTNSYVNYNNNPNQTSSLFQVISSSSSPISFTQGGTNFVGFVYAPFATINVNQGSEVWGAMVGQTFVVEQHQKVHFDEALNNLDMGFVEGVIIMYLHITQNDISANIE
;
A
#
# COMPACT_ATOMS: atom_id res chain seq x y z
N MET A 1 37.10 -65.54 70.82
CA MET A 1 37.29 -65.65 69.36
C MET A 1 36.11 -64.96 68.72
N LYS A 2 36.37 -63.90 67.96
CA LYS A 2 35.39 -63.17 67.12
C LYS A 2 34.57 -64.18 66.30
N THR A 3 33.30 -63.87 66.01
CA THR A 3 32.89 -63.30 64.70
C THR A 3 31.37 -63.18 64.59
N PHE A 4 30.94 -61.93 64.36
CA PHE A 4 29.94 -61.47 63.37
C PHE A 4 28.69 -62.33 63.15
N LEU A 5 27.51 -61.78 63.45
CA LEU A 5 26.28 -61.83 62.65
C LEU A 5 25.17 -61.02 63.38
N SER A 6 25.40 -59.73 63.64
CA SER A 6 24.38 -58.81 64.18
C SER A 6 24.49 -57.41 63.60
N GLU A 7 25.09 -57.27 62.41
CA GLU A 7 25.19 -55.98 61.71
C GLU A 7 24.47 -56.01 60.35
N ASN A 8 24.22 -57.19 59.76
CA ASN A 8 23.52 -57.29 58.48
C ASN A 8 21.99 -57.21 58.63
N ALA A 9 21.41 -57.68 59.74
CA ALA A 9 19.96 -57.67 59.94
C ALA A 9 19.40 -56.25 60.18
N ASP A 10 20.19 -55.35 60.77
CA ASP A 10 19.79 -53.94 60.99
C ASP A 10 20.01 -53.07 59.74
N VAL A 11 21.07 -53.32 58.96
CA VAL A 11 21.32 -52.61 57.69
C VAL A 11 20.28 -52.99 56.61
N GLU A 12 19.80 -54.24 56.61
CA GLU A 12 18.79 -54.74 55.67
C GLU A 12 17.40 -54.09 55.92
N GLY A 13 17.04 -53.84 57.19
CA GLY A 13 15.83 -53.11 57.56
C GLY A 13 15.86 -51.63 57.11
N VAL A 14 16.99 -50.95 57.33
CA VAL A 14 17.16 -49.54 56.92
C VAL A 14 17.17 -49.40 55.40
N GLY A 15 17.83 -50.30 54.67
CA GLY A 15 17.84 -50.32 53.20
C GLY A 15 16.44 -50.50 52.62
N THR A 16 15.63 -51.36 53.23
CA THR A 16 14.23 -51.59 52.82
C THR A 16 13.35 -50.36 53.04
N ILE A 17 13.49 -49.68 54.19
CA ILE A 17 12.73 -48.45 54.49
C ILE A 17 13.10 -47.33 53.52
N ILE A 18 14.39 -47.17 53.18
CA ILE A 18 14.85 -46.16 52.24
C ILE A 18 14.31 -46.43 50.83
N LEU A 19 14.34 -47.69 50.36
CA LEU A 19 13.79 -48.07 49.06
C LEU A 19 12.28 -47.80 48.97
N ILE A 20 11.52 -48.14 50.02
CA ILE A 20 10.09 -47.85 50.09
C ILE A 20 9.84 -46.34 50.10
N SER A 21 10.65 -45.57 50.84
CA SER A 21 10.52 -44.11 50.90
C SER A 21 10.81 -43.45 49.54
N ILE A 22 11.87 -43.86 48.85
CA ILE A 22 12.24 -43.32 47.52
C ILE A 22 11.20 -43.71 46.47
N THR A 23 10.68 -44.93 46.51
CA THR A 23 9.63 -45.37 45.56
C THR A 23 8.32 -44.61 45.79
N ILE A 24 7.90 -44.40 47.05
CA ILE A 24 6.72 -43.58 47.37
C ILE A 24 6.92 -42.13 46.93
N ILE A 25 8.09 -41.54 47.19
CA ILE A 25 8.41 -40.18 46.75
C ILE A 25 8.43 -40.10 45.22
N GLY A 26 9.01 -41.09 44.54
CA GLY A 26 9.05 -41.16 43.08
C GLY A 26 7.66 -41.26 42.46
N ILE A 27 6.80 -42.15 42.97
CA ILE A 27 5.39 -42.26 42.55
C ILE A 27 4.64 -40.96 42.85
N GLY A 28 4.87 -40.37 44.03
CA GLY A 28 4.31 -39.08 44.42
C GLY A 28 4.67 -37.96 43.45
N LEU A 29 5.95 -37.84 43.07
CA LEU A 29 6.41 -36.86 42.09
C LEU A 29 5.83 -37.09 40.69
N ILE A 30 5.79 -38.34 40.23
CA ILE A 30 5.23 -38.71 38.92
C ILE A 30 3.73 -38.38 38.85
N THR A 31 2.99 -38.68 39.90
CA THR A 31 1.55 -38.40 39.96
C THR A 31 1.25 -36.91 40.11
N LEU A 32 2.05 -36.17 40.88
CA LEU A 32 1.87 -34.73 41.09
C LEU A 32 2.24 -33.88 39.87
N VAL A 33 3.27 -34.28 39.12
CA VAL A 33 3.85 -33.48 38.02
C VAL A 33 3.66 -34.12 36.65
N GLY A 34 3.93 -35.43 36.56
CA GLY A 34 3.91 -36.16 35.28
C GLY A 34 2.52 -36.26 34.67
N VAL A 35 1.54 -36.68 35.46
CA VAL A 35 0.15 -36.87 35.00
C VAL A 35 -0.47 -35.54 34.51
N PRO A 36 -0.43 -34.42 35.26
CA PRO A 36 -0.93 -33.13 34.76
C PRO A 36 -0.22 -32.63 33.50
N SER A 37 1.08 -32.88 33.36
CA SER A 37 1.84 -32.49 32.18
C SER A 37 1.37 -33.25 30.93
N ILE A 38 1.09 -34.55 31.05
CA ILE A 38 0.54 -35.36 29.96
C ILE A 38 -0.84 -34.84 29.54
N PHE A 39 -1.71 -34.51 30.50
CA PHE A 39 -3.03 -33.94 30.18
C PHE A 39 -2.92 -32.60 29.45
N LYS A 40 -2.02 -31.70 29.90
CA LYS A 40 -1.76 -30.44 29.19
C LYS A 40 -1.21 -30.67 27.78
N MET A 41 -0.32 -31.65 27.58
CA MET A 41 0.18 -32.00 26.24
C MET A 41 -0.94 -32.54 25.34
N GLN A 42 -1.84 -33.36 25.88
CA GLN A 42 -3.00 -33.87 25.16
C GLN A 42 -3.97 -32.74 24.78
N GLU A 43 -4.24 -31.82 25.70
CA GLU A 43 -5.08 -30.65 25.46
C GLU A 43 -4.48 -29.77 24.35
N MET A 44 -3.18 -29.44 24.42
CA MET A 44 -2.50 -28.70 23.37
C MET A 44 -2.53 -29.42 22.02
N ALA A 45 -2.39 -30.75 21.99
CA ALA A 45 -2.49 -31.53 20.76
C ALA A 45 -3.91 -31.49 20.19
N ASN A 46 -4.94 -31.59 21.04
CA ASN A 46 -6.33 -31.48 20.62
C ASN A 46 -6.67 -30.09 20.07
N VAL A 47 -6.17 -29.02 20.71
CA VAL A 47 -6.34 -27.66 20.19
C VAL A 47 -5.68 -27.51 18.83
N ARG A 48 -4.44 -27.99 18.64
CA ARG A 48 -3.77 -27.92 17.33
C ARG A 48 -4.53 -28.70 16.24
N ASN A 49 -5.08 -29.86 16.60
CA ASN A 49 -5.93 -30.62 15.68
C ASN A 49 -7.21 -29.85 15.33
N ALA A 50 -7.81 -29.15 16.31
CA ALA A 50 -8.96 -28.29 16.08
C ALA A 50 -8.60 -27.07 15.24
N GLU A 51 -7.44 -26.42 15.45
CA GLU A 51 -6.93 -25.32 14.62
C GLU A 51 -6.82 -25.77 13.14
N GLN A 52 -6.21 -26.93 12.88
CA GLN A 52 -6.14 -27.50 11.53
C GLN A 52 -7.51 -27.78 10.94
N ALA A 53 -8.43 -28.35 11.73
CA ALA A 53 -9.79 -28.61 11.29
C ALA A 53 -10.56 -27.32 10.98
N PHE A 54 -10.32 -26.25 11.74
CA PHE A 54 -10.88 -24.92 11.48
C PHE A 54 -10.28 -24.25 10.24
N THR A 55 -9.00 -24.45 9.94
CA THR A 55 -8.43 -24.03 8.64
C THR A 55 -9.08 -24.76 7.47
N VAL A 56 -9.38 -26.06 7.61
CA VAL A 56 -10.15 -26.81 6.60
C VAL A 56 -11.59 -26.32 6.52
N LEU A 57 -12.24 -26.05 7.66
CA LEU A 57 -13.57 -25.46 7.73
C LEU A 57 -13.62 -24.11 7.02
N ASP A 58 -12.62 -23.26 7.20
CA ASP A 58 -12.49 -21.97 6.52
C ASP A 58 -12.41 -22.16 5.00
N SER A 59 -11.50 -23.01 4.51
CA SER A 59 -11.41 -23.33 3.08
C SER A 59 -12.72 -23.88 2.51
N HIS A 60 -13.38 -24.80 3.21
CA HIS A 60 -14.69 -25.33 2.84
C HIS A 60 -15.77 -24.25 2.83
N THR A 61 -15.77 -23.38 3.84
CA THR A 61 -16.73 -22.29 3.94
C THR A 61 -16.51 -21.27 2.83
N SER A 62 -15.26 -20.97 2.47
CA SER A 62 -14.92 -20.13 1.33
C SER A 62 -15.53 -20.68 0.04
N ARG A 63 -15.37 -21.99 -0.24
CA ARG A 63 -15.99 -22.66 -1.40
C ARG A 63 -17.53 -22.60 -1.40
N VAL A 64 -18.14 -22.70 -0.22
CA VAL A 64 -19.60 -22.52 -0.07
C VAL A 64 -20.02 -21.07 -0.26
N SER A 65 -19.25 -20.12 0.25
CA SER A 65 -19.53 -18.68 0.14
C SER A 65 -19.32 -18.14 -1.27
N LEU A 66 -18.38 -18.72 -2.04
CA LEU A 66 -17.95 -18.22 -3.36
C LEU A 66 -18.72 -18.76 -4.56
N GLY A 67 -19.67 -19.67 -4.37
CA GLY A 67 -20.41 -20.24 -5.51
C GLY A 67 -20.09 -21.70 -5.80
N GLU A 68 -18.92 -22.19 -5.42
CA GLU A 68 -18.36 -23.47 -5.92
C GLU A 68 -19.06 -24.73 -5.42
N SER A 69 -19.66 -24.69 -4.23
CA SER A 69 -20.41 -25.82 -3.69
C SER A 69 -21.61 -25.38 -2.85
N GLN A 70 -22.70 -26.14 -2.90
CA GLN A 70 -23.90 -25.84 -2.10
C GLN A 70 -23.72 -26.20 -0.62
N VAL A 71 -22.98 -27.27 -0.34
CA VAL A 71 -22.76 -27.83 1.00
C VAL A 71 -21.34 -28.36 1.11
N GLN A 72 -20.69 -28.10 2.24
CA GLN A 72 -19.43 -28.75 2.63
C GLN A 72 -19.53 -29.27 4.06
N LYS A 73 -18.79 -30.34 4.36
CA LYS A 73 -18.72 -30.91 5.70
C LYS A 73 -17.29 -30.94 6.19
N THR A 74 -17.10 -30.67 7.47
CA THR A 74 -15.79 -30.74 8.12
C THR A 74 -15.93 -31.50 9.43
N ASP A 75 -15.15 -32.57 9.55
CA ASP A 75 -15.12 -33.39 10.76
C ASP A 75 -14.13 -32.79 11.77
N ILE A 76 -14.60 -32.60 13.00
CA ILE A 76 -13.81 -32.05 14.10
C ILE A 76 -13.79 -33.05 15.25
N ASN A 77 -12.60 -33.42 15.72
CA ASN A 77 -12.46 -34.18 16.96
C ASN A 77 -12.51 -33.21 18.14
N LEU A 78 -13.54 -33.33 18.98
CA LEU A 78 -13.74 -32.40 20.08
C LEU A 78 -12.75 -32.59 21.23
N GLY A 79 -12.16 -33.78 21.38
CA GLY A 79 -11.09 -34.00 22.37
C GLY A 79 -11.49 -33.73 23.83
N GLY A 80 -12.79 -33.70 24.14
CA GLY A 80 -13.34 -33.33 25.45
C GLY A 80 -13.91 -31.92 25.53
N GLY A 81 -13.80 -31.13 24.46
CA GLY A 81 -14.31 -29.77 24.35
C GLY A 81 -15.75 -29.71 23.82
N SER A 82 -16.15 -28.50 23.46
CA SER A 82 -17.46 -28.21 22.88
C SER A 82 -17.35 -27.36 21.63
N ILE A 83 -18.33 -27.47 20.74
CA ILE A 83 -18.46 -26.63 19.56
C ILE A 83 -19.87 -26.08 19.46
N SER A 84 -20.01 -24.86 18.95
CA SER A 84 -21.29 -24.17 18.84
C SER A 84 -21.35 -23.26 17.62
N VAL A 85 -22.55 -23.09 17.08
CA VAL A 85 -22.87 -22.10 16.03
C VAL A 85 -23.63 -20.96 16.71
N VAL A 86 -23.05 -19.77 16.66
CA VAL A 86 -23.54 -18.57 17.34
C VAL A 86 -23.88 -17.51 16.29
N PRO A 87 -25.17 -17.26 16.00
CA PRO A 87 -25.55 -16.23 15.04
C PRO A 87 -25.35 -14.83 15.66
N ASN A 88 -25.19 -13.80 14.81
CA ASN A 88 -25.04 -12.40 15.27
C ASN A 88 -26.17 -11.93 16.20
N SER A 89 -27.39 -12.46 16.05
CA SER A 89 -28.52 -12.13 16.93
C SER A 89 -28.35 -12.61 18.38
N SER A 90 -27.42 -13.53 18.64
CA SER A 90 -27.09 -14.04 19.98
C SER A 90 -25.89 -13.33 20.60
N GLU A 91 -24.93 -12.92 19.80
CA GLU A 91 -23.73 -12.18 20.24
C GLU A 91 -23.31 -11.18 19.16
N ARG A 92 -23.02 -9.95 19.58
CA ARG A 92 -22.69 -8.83 18.68
C ARG A 92 -21.44 -9.15 17.85
N SER A 93 -21.65 -9.38 16.55
CA SER A 93 -20.62 -9.74 15.57
C SER A 93 -21.02 -9.22 14.19
N TYR A 94 -20.53 -8.02 13.85
CA TYR A 94 -20.86 -7.35 12.59
C TYR A 94 -19.78 -6.35 12.15
N VAL A 95 -19.80 -6.04 10.86
CA VAL A 95 -18.96 -5.02 10.23
C VAL A 95 -19.82 -3.79 9.92
N LEU A 96 -19.34 -2.62 10.31
CA LEU A 96 -19.92 -1.32 9.98
C LEU A 96 -18.99 -0.59 9.01
N ILE A 97 -19.46 -0.27 7.81
CA ILE A 97 -18.74 0.52 6.82
C ILE A 97 -19.39 1.88 6.69
N GLU A 98 -18.60 2.94 6.87
CA GLU A 98 -19.02 4.33 6.72
C GLU A 98 -18.19 5.02 5.64
N LEU A 99 -18.86 5.60 4.66
CA LEU A 99 -18.26 6.55 3.71
C LEU A 99 -18.42 7.94 4.31
N LYS A 100 -17.30 8.61 4.63
CA LYS A 100 -17.31 9.93 5.28
C LYS A 100 -17.00 11.03 4.27
N ASN A 101 -17.50 12.23 4.56
CA ASN A 101 -17.18 13.49 3.89
C ASN A 101 -16.98 14.56 4.98
N GLY A 102 -15.72 14.84 5.33
CA GLY A 102 -15.37 15.65 6.48
C GLY A 102 -15.87 15.02 7.77
N SER A 103 -16.78 15.69 8.45
CA SER A 103 -17.47 15.17 9.65
C SER A 103 -18.80 14.46 9.32
N ASN A 104 -19.27 14.54 8.08
CA ASN A 104 -20.53 13.94 7.65
C ASN A 104 -20.33 12.49 7.22
N THR A 105 -21.41 11.71 7.25
CA THR A 105 -21.43 10.33 6.75
C THR A 105 -22.33 10.29 5.51
N SER A 106 -21.73 10.07 4.34
CA SER A 106 -22.45 10.00 3.07
C SER A 106 -23.24 8.69 2.95
N SER A 107 -22.67 7.57 3.42
CA SER A 107 -23.32 6.26 3.43
C SER A 107 -22.90 5.43 4.64
N THR A 108 -23.81 4.61 5.17
CA THR A 108 -23.54 3.65 6.25
C THR A 108 -24.08 2.27 5.86
N LEU A 109 -23.24 1.25 6.00
CA LEU A 109 -23.60 -0.15 5.74
C LEU A 109 -23.25 -1.00 6.97
N ALA A 110 -24.19 -1.80 7.45
CA ALA A 110 -23.95 -2.76 8.52
C ALA A 110 -24.18 -4.18 8.01
N LEU A 111 -23.21 -5.07 8.19
CA LEU A 111 -23.23 -6.44 7.72
C LEU A 111 -22.96 -7.40 8.88
N ASP A 112 -23.91 -8.28 9.14
CA ASP A 112 -23.81 -9.30 10.17
C ASP A 112 -22.80 -10.40 9.78
N MET A 113 -22.10 -10.95 10.78
CA MET A 113 -21.12 -12.03 10.59
C MET A 113 -21.51 -13.34 11.30
N GLY A 114 -21.81 -13.32 12.60
CA GLY A 114 -21.94 -14.57 13.36
C GLY A 114 -20.67 -15.43 13.37
N LYS A 115 -20.68 -16.54 14.11
CA LYS A 115 -19.47 -17.35 14.32
C LYS A 115 -19.72 -18.82 14.60
N ILE A 116 -18.71 -19.65 14.33
CA ILE A 116 -18.62 -21.04 14.79
C ILE A 116 -17.50 -21.09 15.83
N VAL A 117 -17.79 -21.57 17.03
CA VAL A 117 -16.89 -21.48 18.18
C VAL A 117 -16.63 -22.85 18.78
N TYR A 118 -15.36 -23.24 18.86
CA TYR A 118 -14.89 -24.40 19.61
C TYR A 118 -14.20 -23.96 20.90
N HIS A 119 -14.49 -24.65 22.00
CA HIS A 119 -13.88 -24.41 23.31
C HIS A 119 -13.24 -25.69 23.84
N LEU A 120 -12.00 -25.58 24.31
CA LEU A 120 -11.32 -26.60 25.10
C LEU A 120 -10.46 -25.95 26.18
N GLY A 121 -10.77 -26.23 27.43
CA GLY A 121 -10.09 -25.59 28.57
C GLY A 121 -10.25 -24.07 28.52
N ASP A 122 -9.12 -23.36 28.58
CA ASP A 122 -9.05 -21.90 28.52
C ASP A 122 -8.90 -21.34 27.10
N ARG A 123 -8.97 -22.21 26.07
CA ARG A 123 -8.83 -21.81 24.66
C ARG A 123 -10.15 -21.84 23.91
N GLU A 124 -10.35 -20.81 23.09
CA GLU A 124 -11.49 -20.65 22.20
C GLU A 124 -10.98 -20.51 20.75
N LEU A 125 -11.53 -21.28 19.81
CA LEU A 125 -11.29 -21.14 18.37
C LEU A 125 -12.57 -20.67 17.70
N GLY A 126 -12.51 -19.54 17.00
CA GLY A 126 -13.64 -18.94 16.30
C GLY A 126 -13.41 -18.87 14.81
N TYR A 127 -14.37 -19.35 14.01
CA TYR A 127 -14.53 -18.93 12.63
C TYR A 127 -15.50 -17.75 12.60
N GLU A 128 -15.05 -16.57 12.15
CA GLU A 128 -15.86 -15.35 12.07
C GLU A 128 -15.38 -14.45 10.94
N GLY A 129 -16.30 -13.87 10.18
CA GLY A 129 -16.00 -12.86 9.16
C GLY A 129 -15.09 -13.34 8.03
N GLY A 130 -15.01 -14.65 7.81
CA GLY A 130 -14.13 -15.26 6.82
C GLY A 130 -12.72 -15.58 7.31
N GLY A 131 -12.40 -15.36 8.60
CA GLY A 131 -11.12 -15.73 9.20
C GLY A 131 -11.26 -16.71 10.37
N VAL A 132 -10.13 -17.27 10.82
CA VAL A 132 -10.05 -18.14 11.99
C VAL A 132 -9.19 -17.48 13.07
N TRP A 133 -9.74 -17.41 14.28
CA TRP A 133 -9.17 -16.71 15.42
C TRP A 133 -8.99 -17.67 16.59
N SER A 134 -7.83 -17.62 17.25
CA SER A 134 -7.52 -18.41 18.45
C SER A 134 -7.38 -17.49 19.64
N LYS A 135 -8.31 -17.60 20.60
CA LYS A 135 -8.44 -16.73 21.75
C LYS A 135 -7.97 -17.42 23.02
N TYR A 136 -7.15 -16.68 23.75
CA TYR A 136 -6.53 -17.01 25.02
C TYR A 136 -7.03 -16.04 26.09
N ILE A 137 -6.70 -16.32 27.35
CA ILE A 137 -6.92 -15.39 28.46
C ILE A 137 -6.22 -14.03 28.21
N SER A 138 -5.06 -14.05 27.56
CA SER A 138 -4.24 -12.85 27.31
C SER A 138 -4.63 -12.05 26.06
N GLY A 139 -5.51 -12.58 25.21
CA GLY A 139 -5.87 -11.99 23.91
C GLY A 139 -6.06 -13.04 22.81
N SER A 140 -6.31 -12.58 21.60
CA SER A 140 -6.57 -13.42 20.43
C SER A 140 -5.44 -13.31 19.40
N VAL A 141 -5.24 -14.38 18.63
CA VAL A 141 -4.29 -14.42 17.51
C VAL A 141 -4.98 -14.97 16.27
N MET A 142 -4.55 -14.48 15.10
CA MET A 142 -5.03 -14.97 13.81
C MET A 142 -4.41 -16.34 13.48
N VAL A 143 -5.25 -17.32 13.13
CA VAL A 143 -4.86 -18.66 12.65
C VAL A 143 -4.98 -18.74 11.13
N SER A 144 -6.08 -18.23 10.58
CA SER A 144 -6.32 -18.13 9.13
C SER A 144 -6.81 -16.72 8.81
N PRO A 145 -6.19 -16.02 7.85
CA PRO A 145 -6.59 -14.65 7.50
C PRO A 145 -7.91 -14.64 6.73
N PRO A 146 -8.74 -13.60 6.91
CA PRO A 146 -9.91 -13.38 6.08
C PRO A 146 -9.51 -12.89 4.67
N GLU A 147 -10.41 -13.09 3.70
CA GLU A 147 -10.20 -12.75 2.28
C GLU A 147 -10.32 -11.24 1.98
N VAL A 148 -9.84 -10.38 2.89
CA VAL A 148 -9.87 -8.92 2.74
C VAL A 148 -8.62 -8.44 2.02
N HIS A 149 -8.82 -7.69 0.94
CA HIS A 149 -7.73 -7.22 0.10
C HIS A 149 -7.84 -5.72 -0.18
N TYR A 150 -6.72 -5.01 -0.04
CA TYR A 150 -6.63 -3.60 -0.36
C TYR A 150 -5.32 -3.28 -1.07
N ASN A 151 -5.41 -2.71 -2.26
CA ASN A 151 -4.24 -2.37 -3.10
C ASN A 151 -3.98 -0.86 -3.19
N GLY A 152 -4.63 -0.05 -2.35
CA GLY A 152 -4.53 1.41 -2.41
C GLY A 152 -5.38 2.07 -3.51
N MET A 153 -6.32 1.34 -4.10
CA MET A 153 -7.31 1.86 -5.04
C MET A 153 -8.65 1.11 -4.95
N THR A 154 -8.58 -0.20 -4.77
CA THR A 154 -9.70 -1.11 -4.67
C THR A 154 -9.68 -1.82 -3.33
N LEU A 155 -10.76 -1.72 -2.57
CA LEU A 155 -11.02 -2.56 -1.39
C LEU A 155 -11.98 -3.67 -1.76
N THR A 156 -11.57 -4.91 -1.55
CA THR A 156 -12.42 -6.10 -1.65
C THR A 156 -12.65 -6.64 -0.24
N LEU A 157 -13.91 -6.67 0.18
CA LEU A 157 -14.34 -7.07 1.53
C LEU A 157 -15.51 -8.05 1.43
N PRO A 158 -15.22 -9.36 1.35
CA PRO A 158 -16.25 -10.39 1.51
C PRO A 158 -16.58 -10.55 3.00
N VAL A 159 -17.86 -10.50 3.34
CA VAL A 159 -18.35 -10.70 4.70
C VAL A 159 -19.17 -12.00 4.75
N VAL A 160 -18.71 -12.97 5.53
CA VAL A 160 -19.42 -14.23 5.72
C VAL A 160 -20.35 -14.11 6.91
N ASN A 161 -21.65 -14.37 6.69
CA ASN A 161 -22.68 -14.38 7.72
C ASN A 161 -23.10 -15.81 8.06
N VAL A 162 -22.65 -16.31 9.21
CA VAL A 162 -22.97 -17.60 9.79
C VAL A 162 -24.28 -17.53 10.57
N SER A 163 -25.27 -18.28 10.09
CA SER A 163 -26.55 -18.52 10.76
C SER A 163 -26.66 -19.97 11.25
N GLY A 164 -27.67 -20.23 12.07
CA GLY A 164 -27.88 -21.52 12.71
C GLY A 164 -27.79 -21.41 14.23
N LYS A 165 -28.22 -22.46 14.93
CA LYS A 165 -28.14 -22.54 16.40
C LYS A 165 -28.02 -23.99 16.82
N SER A 166 -26.79 -24.49 16.85
CA SER A 166 -26.47 -25.84 17.27
C SER A 166 -25.28 -25.80 18.21
N ALA A 167 -25.22 -26.72 19.17
CA ALA A 167 -24.09 -26.87 20.08
C ALA A 167 -23.94 -28.34 20.47
N TYR A 168 -22.70 -28.80 20.60
CA TYR A 168 -22.38 -30.16 21.00
C TYR A 168 -21.09 -30.18 21.82
N GLY A 169 -21.00 -31.06 22.82
CA GLY A 169 -19.78 -31.26 23.61
C GLY A 169 -19.50 -32.73 23.86
N GLY A 170 -18.22 -33.10 23.90
CA GLY A 170 -17.83 -34.48 24.17
C GLY A 170 -16.40 -34.82 23.73
N LYS A 171 -16.06 -36.11 23.82
CA LYS A 171 -14.74 -36.65 23.44
C LYS A 171 -14.69 -37.20 22.01
N GLY A 172 -15.82 -37.25 21.31
CA GLY A 172 -15.96 -37.84 19.99
C GLY A 172 -15.67 -36.87 18.85
N LYS A 173 -15.83 -37.37 17.62
CA LYS A 173 -15.87 -36.56 16.40
C LYS A 173 -17.29 -36.08 16.15
N VAL A 174 -17.42 -34.86 15.63
CA VAL A 174 -18.67 -34.28 15.12
C VAL A 174 -18.43 -33.76 13.73
N SER A 175 -19.47 -33.71 12.89
CA SER A 175 -19.37 -33.12 11.56
C SER A 175 -20.08 -31.78 11.56
N ILE A 176 -19.42 -30.72 11.10
CA ILE A 176 -20.08 -29.44 10.82
C ILE A 176 -20.43 -29.41 9.36
N SER A 177 -21.73 -29.30 9.08
CA SER A 177 -22.26 -29.06 7.75
C SER A 177 -22.48 -27.56 7.56
N VAL A 178 -21.81 -26.98 6.55
CA VAL A 178 -21.98 -25.58 6.14
C VAL A 178 -22.69 -25.56 4.79
N GLN A 179 -23.81 -24.85 4.72
CA GLN A 179 -24.67 -24.77 3.54
C GLN A 179 -24.90 -23.33 3.11
N ARG A 180 -24.88 -23.07 1.81
CA ARG A 180 -25.26 -21.76 1.25
C ARG A 180 -26.77 -21.55 1.43
N ASN A 181 -27.14 -20.42 2.02
CA ASN A 181 -28.56 -20.06 2.22
C ASN A 181 -29.14 -19.25 1.05
N SER A 182 -28.32 -18.39 0.45
CA SER A 182 -28.71 -17.56 -0.70
C SER A 182 -27.54 -17.36 -1.65
N ASP A 183 -27.83 -16.87 -2.85
CA ASP A 183 -26.79 -16.35 -3.74
C ASP A 183 -26.00 -15.22 -3.07
N ILE A 184 -24.78 -15.02 -3.54
CA ILE A 184 -23.86 -13.97 -3.09
C ILE A 184 -24.56 -12.62 -3.24
N LYS A 185 -24.69 -11.88 -2.14
CA LYS A 185 -25.24 -10.52 -2.18
C LYS A 185 -24.13 -9.53 -2.44
N ILE A 186 -24.13 -8.91 -3.62
CA ILE A 186 -23.27 -7.76 -3.88
C ILE A 186 -23.86 -6.57 -3.15
N ILE A 187 -23.16 -6.09 -2.12
CA ILE A 187 -23.57 -4.94 -1.30
C ILE A 187 -23.02 -3.65 -1.91
N TYR A 188 -21.79 -3.71 -2.43
CA TYR A 188 -21.15 -2.62 -3.16
C TYR A 188 -20.34 -3.20 -4.33
N PRO A 189 -20.48 -2.70 -5.57
CA PRO A 189 -21.44 -1.70 -5.99
C PRO A 189 -22.84 -2.28 -6.25
N THR A 190 -23.89 -1.49 -6.02
CA THR A 190 -25.30 -1.77 -6.39
C THR A 190 -25.90 -0.62 -7.18
N LYS A 191 -27.20 -0.67 -7.51
CA LYS A 191 -27.89 0.39 -8.24
C LYS A 191 -27.74 1.77 -7.58
N ASP A 192 -27.75 1.81 -6.24
CA ASP A 192 -27.68 3.05 -5.45
C ASP A 192 -26.27 3.36 -4.94
N LEU A 193 -25.33 2.41 -5.07
CA LEU A 193 -23.96 2.50 -4.59
C LEU A 193 -23.01 2.17 -5.73
N THR A 194 -22.59 3.16 -6.50
CA THR A 194 -21.81 2.92 -7.71
C THR A 194 -20.31 2.99 -7.47
N ASN A 195 -19.57 2.30 -8.34
CA ASN A 195 -18.15 2.55 -8.54
C ASN A 195 -17.95 3.41 -9.81
N PRO A 196 -16.94 4.30 -9.85
CA PRO A 196 -16.09 4.69 -8.72
C PRO A 196 -16.89 5.34 -7.60
N ILE A 197 -16.36 5.29 -6.36
CA ILE A 197 -17.02 5.95 -5.23
C ILE A 197 -17.18 7.45 -5.51
N SER A 198 -18.23 8.04 -4.94
CA SER A 198 -18.53 9.45 -5.17
C SER A 198 -17.41 10.37 -4.71
N SER A 199 -17.19 11.45 -5.47
CA SER A 199 -16.07 12.37 -5.28
C SER A 199 -16.15 13.23 -4.01
N ASP A 200 -17.28 13.18 -3.31
CA ASP A 200 -17.50 13.87 -2.04
C ASP A 200 -17.07 13.02 -0.83
N VAL A 201 -16.86 11.72 -1.00
CA VAL A 201 -16.26 10.89 0.06
C VAL A 201 -14.80 11.33 0.25
N ASP A 202 -14.30 11.42 1.48
CA ASP A 202 -12.89 11.75 1.80
C ASP A 202 -12.13 10.57 2.44
N ARG A 203 -12.82 9.75 3.23
CA ARG A 203 -12.28 8.55 3.88
C ARG A 203 -13.33 7.45 4.03
N ILE A 204 -12.85 6.21 4.14
CA ILE A 204 -13.67 5.04 4.45
C ILE A 204 -13.30 4.54 5.84
N VAL A 205 -14.30 4.41 6.71
CA VAL A 205 -14.15 3.90 8.07
C VAL A 205 -14.85 2.55 8.17
N ILE A 206 -14.09 1.51 8.51
CA ILE A 206 -14.59 0.15 8.69
C ILE A 206 -14.41 -0.22 10.15
N THR A 207 -15.51 -0.45 10.85
CA THR A 207 -15.50 -0.86 12.26
C THR A 207 -16.02 -2.28 12.39
N ILE A 208 -15.21 -3.16 12.96
CA ILE A 208 -15.60 -4.54 13.28
C ILE A 208 -15.90 -4.61 14.77
N TYR A 209 -17.11 -5.04 15.11
CA TYR A 209 -17.48 -5.43 16.47
C TYR A 209 -17.32 -6.93 16.59
N SER A 210 -16.44 -7.40 17.48
CA SER A 210 -16.07 -8.80 17.59
C SER A 210 -15.42 -9.11 18.94
N SER A 211 -15.63 -10.33 19.45
CA SER A 211 -14.88 -10.87 20.60
C SER A 211 -13.39 -11.09 20.31
N TYR A 212 -12.98 -11.07 19.03
CA TYR A 212 -11.63 -11.27 18.51
C TYR A 212 -11.01 -9.97 17.98
N TYR A 213 -11.49 -8.81 18.43
CA TYR A 213 -11.14 -7.49 17.87
C TYR A 213 -9.62 -7.20 17.87
N ASP A 214 -8.87 -7.78 18.80
CA ASP A 214 -7.41 -7.64 18.93
C ASP A 214 -6.66 -8.41 17.83
N ALA A 215 -7.10 -9.63 17.49
CA ALA A 215 -6.56 -10.34 16.34
C ALA A 215 -6.92 -9.66 15.00
N TRP A 216 -8.12 -9.09 14.91
CA TRP A 216 -8.51 -8.26 13.75
C TRP A 216 -7.64 -6.99 13.64
N GLU A 217 -7.28 -6.38 14.77
CA GLU A 217 -6.35 -5.24 14.80
C GLU A 217 -4.98 -5.62 14.23
N ASP A 218 -4.41 -6.75 14.66
CA ASP A 218 -3.13 -7.24 14.14
C ASP A 218 -3.18 -7.53 12.64
N PHE A 219 -4.29 -8.13 12.16
CA PHE A 219 -4.51 -8.33 10.73
C PHE A 219 -4.53 -7.01 9.96
N PHE A 220 -5.30 -6.01 10.39
CA PHE A 220 -5.37 -4.74 9.70
C PHE A 220 -4.09 -3.92 9.78
N LYS A 221 -3.31 -4.03 10.86
CA LYS A 221 -1.99 -3.40 10.96
C LYS A 221 -1.00 -3.95 9.94
N SER A 222 -1.22 -5.16 9.43
CA SER A 222 -0.41 -5.73 8.34
C SER A 222 -0.75 -5.13 6.97
N MET A 223 -1.91 -4.48 6.81
CA MET A 223 -2.30 -3.83 5.56
C MET A 223 -1.59 -2.48 5.37
N THR A 224 -1.04 -2.26 4.18
CA THR A 224 -0.47 -0.97 3.80
C THR A 224 -1.57 0.09 3.68
N PHE A 225 -1.28 1.32 4.14
CA PHE A 225 -2.20 2.49 4.07
C PHE A 225 -3.45 2.42 4.97
N ALA A 226 -3.42 1.54 5.97
CA ALA A 226 -4.44 1.41 7.00
C ALA A 226 -4.03 2.16 8.26
N GLN A 227 -4.89 3.07 8.75
CA GLN A 227 -4.82 3.56 10.13
C GLN A 227 -5.73 2.71 10.99
N VAL A 228 -5.21 2.08 12.03
CA VAL A 228 -5.95 1.12 12.84
C VAL A 228 -5.98 1.57 14.28
N SER A 229 -7.16 1.52 14.89
CA SER A 229 -7.36 1.75 16.32
C SER A 229 -8.31 0.70 16.87
N SER A 230 -8.18 0.36 18.15
CA SER A 230 -9.07 -0.58 18.82
C SER A 230 -9.60 0.01 20.13
N ASN A 231 -10.73 -0.52 20.59
CA ASN A 231 -11.31 -0.16 21.88
C ASN A 231 -11.75 -1.43 22.61
N ASP A 232 -11.02 -1.78 23.67
CA ASP A 232 -11.26 -2.99 24.47
C ASP A 232 -12.61 -2.98 25.19
N SER A 233 -13.05 -1.82 25.68
CA SER A 233 -14.33 -1.71 26.42
C SER A 233 -15.54 -1.96 25.52
N GLU A 234 -15.43 -1.61 24.24
CA GLU A 234 -16.48 -1.80 23.24
C GLU A 234 -16.28 -3.06 22.39
N LYS A 235 -15.16 -3.78 22.57
CA LYS A 235 -14.76 -4.95 21.78
C LYS A 235 -14.85 -4.68 20.28
N LYS A 236 -14.19 -3.60 19.83
CA LYS A 236 -14.19 -3.20 18.43
C LYS A 236 -12.81 -2.78 17.93
N VAL A 237 -12.61 -2.94 16.63
CA VAL A 237 -11.48 -2.39 15.88
C VAL A 237 -12.01 -1.50 14.77
N THR A 238 -11.36 -0.37 14.56
CA THR A 238 -11.67 0.60 13.52
C THR A 238 -10.47 0.74 12.60
N LEU A 239 -10.67 0.33 11.35
CA LEU A 239 -9.81 0.57 10.22
C LEU A 239 -10.26 1.85 9.52
N THR A 240 -9.37 2.82 9.45
CA THR A 240 -9.57 4.07 8.71
C THR A 240 -8.64 4.08 7.51
N LEU A 241 -9.23 4.17 6.32
CA LEU A 241 -8.52 4.25 5.05
C LEU A 241 -8.47 5.72 4.62
N GLU A 242 -7.36 6.39 4.93
CA GLU A 242 -7.10 7.82 4.71
C GLU A 242 -5.90 8.03 3.78
N THR A 243 -5.98 8.97 2.83
CA THR A 243 -4.85 9.29 1.93
C THR A 243 -3.69 9.89 2.70
N PRO A 244 -2.46 9.35 2.58
CA PRO A 244 -1.29 10.13 2.91
C PRO A 244 -1.31 11.42 2.06
N PRO A 245 -1.01 12.59 2.64
CA PRO A 245 -0.97 13.83 1.89
C PRO A 245 -0.02 13.69 0.69
N VAL A 246 -0.45 14.19 -0.47
CA VAL A 246 0.45 14.36 -1.61
C VAL A 246 1.44 15.45 -1.20
N PHE A 247 2.72 15.12 -1.13
CA PHE A 247 3.74 16.10 -0.81
C PHE A 247 3.79 17.16 -1.91
N THR A 248 3.40 18.40 -1.59
CA THR A 248 3.46 19.53 -2.52
C THR A 248 4.79 20.28 -2.45
N ASN A 249 5.45 20.25 -1.29
CA ASN A 249 6.74 20.88 -1.06
C ASN A 249 7.89 19.94 -1.44
N PHE A 250 8.49 20.17 -2.61
CA PHE A 250 9.62 19.38 -3.09
C PHE A 250 10.89 19.73 -2.33
N SER A 251 11.25 18.95 -1.30
CA SER A 251 12.53 19.11 -0.57
C SER A 251 13.73 18.42 -1.24
N TYR A 252 13.49 17.73 -2.36
CA TYR A 252 14.48 16.90 -3.06
C TYR A 252 14.30 17.05 -4.57
N GLY A 253 15.42 17.04 -5.32
CA GLY A 253 15.39 17.00 -6.78
C GLY A 253 14.80 15.71 -7.33
N ALA A 254 15.07 14.60 -6.65
CA ALA A 254 14.45 13.30 -6.91
C ALA A 254 14.05 12.63 -5.59
N LEU A 255 12.79 12.19 -5.54
CA LEU A 255 12.23 11.43 -4.43
C LEU A 255 11.60 10.12 -4.94
N ALA A 256 12.16 8.98 -4.55
CA ALA A 256 11.75 7.66 -5.02
C ALA A 256 11.01 6.84 -3.96
N SER A 257 9.84 6.29 -4.31
CA SER A 257 9.06 5.41 -3.43
C SER A 257 9.75 4.05 -3.21
N ASN A 258 10.67 3.68 -4.11
CA ASN A 258 11.51 2.49 -3.98
C ASN A 258 13.00 2.81 -4.15
N SER A 259 13.48 3.10 -5.36
CA SER A 259 14.93 3.16 -5.63
C SER A 259 15.38 4.23 -6.61
N ILE A 260 16.63 4.70 -6.45
CA ILE A 260 17.32 5.56 -7.41
C ILE A 260 18.60 4.86 -7.86
N THR A 261 18.82 4.78 -9.16
CA THR A 261 20.08 4.35 -9.79
C THR A 261 20.62 5.48 -10.63
N LEU A 262 21.80 5.99 -10.25
CA LEU A 262 22.56 6.98 -11.01
C LEU A 262 23.80 6.32 -11.57
N GLY A 263 24.00 6.38 -12.88
CA GLY A 263 25.11 5.71 -13.52
C GLY A 263 25.81 6.49 -14.60
N ASN A 264 27.00 6.03 -14.96
CA ASN A 264 27.76 6.52 -16.11
C ASN A 264 27.89 8.06 -16.13
N HIS A 265 28.46 8.66 -15.08
CA HIS A 265 28.71 10.11 -14.96
C HIS A 265 27.44 10.98 -14.83
N ALA A 266 26.35 10.41 -14.31
CA ALA A 266 25.15 11.19 -13.99
C ALA A 266 25.47 12.25 -12.92
N GLU A 267 24.93 13.46 -13.11
CA GLU A 267 25.07 14.57 -12.16
C GLU A 267 23.69 15.10 -11.73
N PHE A 268 23.51 15.22 -10.42
CA PHE A 268 22.37 15.94 -9.83
C PHE A 268 22.89 17.22 -9.19
N ASP A 269 22.29 18.35 -9.54
CA ASP A 269 22.58 19.65 -8.92
C ASP A 269 21.29 20.42 -8.63
N CYS A 270 21.43 21.69 -8.27
CA CYS A 270 20.28 22.56 -8.10
C CYS A 270 20.59 24.01 -8.45
N TYR A 271 19.52 24.78 -8.62
CA TYR A 271 19.46 26.22 -8.78
C TYR A 271 18.12 26.73 -8.23
N ASN A 272 17.89 28.04 -8.24
CA ASN A 272 16.61 28.61 -7.85
C ASN A 272 16.10 29.57 -8.93
N SER A 273 15.08 29.13 -9.69
CA SER A 273 14.52 29.91 -10.80
C SER A 273 13.85 31.21 -10.35
N SER A 274 13.35 31.26 -9.11
CA SER A 274 12.71 32.47 -8.55
C SER A 274 13.72 33.57 -8.20
N LEU A 275 15.00 33.22 -8.08
CA LEU A 275 16.08 34.16 -7.72
C LEU A 275 16.97 34.55 -8.92
N GLY A 276 16.74 33.95 -10.10
CA GLY A 276 17.44 34.25 -11.35
C GLY A 276 18.07 33.04 -12.02
N SER A 277 18.97 33.31 -12.97
CA SER A 277 19.57 32.29 -13.84
C SER A 277 20.33 31.19 -13.09
N TYR A 278 20.43 30.00 -13.69
CA TYR A 278 21.24 28.89 -13.16
C TYR A 278 22.67 29.32 -12.78
N ALA A 279 23.33 30.09 -13.65
CA ALA A 279 24.72 30.53 -13.41
C ALA A 279 24.87 31.38 -12.15
N SER A 280 23.83 32.15 -11.79
CA SER A 280 23.79 33.00 -10.60
C SER A 280 23.27 32.30 -9.34
N THR A 281 22.44 31.27 -9.48
CA THR A 281 21.70 30.67 -8.35
C THR A 281 22.06 29.21 -8.05
N LYS A 282 22.99 28.60 -8.81
CA LYS A 282 23.44 27.24 -8.54
C LYS A 282 23.99 27.06 -7.12
N SER A 283 23.67 25.94 -6.49
CA SER A 283 24.08 25.65 -5.12
C SER A 283 24.35 24.14 -4.92
N ASP A 284 24.77 23.74 -3.71
CA ASP A 284 24.98 22.33 -3.33
C ASP A 284 23.74 21.75 -2.59
N ASN A 285 22.53 22.22 -2.91
CA ASN A 285 21.27 21.77 -2.30
C ASN A 285 20.51 20.70 -3.11
N GLY A 286 21.08 20.19 -4.20
CA GLY A 286 20.51 19.17 -5.10
C GLY A 286 20.46 17.77 -4.50
N SER A 287 19.80 17.64 -3.34
CA SER A 287 19.71 16.38 -2.61
C SER A 287 18.68 15.43 -3.23
N ILE A 288 18.94 14.13 -3.09
CA ILE A 288 18.06 13.06 -3.58
C ILE A 288 17.72 12.09 -2.46
N ARG A 289 16.55 11.45 -2.53
CA ARG A 289 16.07 10.51 -1.51
C ARG A 289 15.35 9.31 -2.11
N ALA A 290 15.68 8.12 -1.64
CA ALA A 290 14.98 6.87 -1.95
C ALA A 290 14.50 6.18 -0.67
N ASN A 291 13.29 5.64 -0.66
CA ASN A 291 12.77 4.92 0.51
C ASN A 291 13.48 3.60 0.77
N ASN A 292 14.08 2.96 -0.24
CA ASN A 292 14.66 1.63 -0.07
C ASN A 292 16.12 1.54 -0.54
N LYS A 293 16.42 1.89 -1.79
CA LYS A 293 17.75 1.68 -2.35
C LYS A 293 18.26 2.89 -3.14
N LEU A 294 19.52 3.26 -2.92
CA LEU A 294 20.23 4.23 -3.75
C LEU A 294 21.52 3.60 -4.28
N GLU A 295 21.67 3.54 -5.60
CA GLU A 295 22.84 2.99 -6.26
C GLU A 295 23.51 4.06 -7.11
N LEU A 296 24.78 4.34 -6.81
CA LEU A 296 25.64 5.22 -7.62
C LEU A 296 26.60 4.33 -8.39
N THR A 297 26.69 4.42 -9.71
CA THR A 297 27.60 3.62 -10.51
C THR A 297 28.57 4.52 -11.27
N GLY A 298 29.87 4.22 -11.14
CA GLY A 298 30.96 4.97 -11.75
C GLY A 298 31.49 6.11 -10.89
N PRO A 299 32.82 6.28 -10.77
CA PRO A 299 33.45 7.24 -9.85
C PRO A 299 33.15 8.72 -10.15
N GLN A 300 32.66 9.02 -11.35
CA GLN A 300 32.31 10.37 -11.79
C GLN A 300 30.84 10.72 -11.54
N THR A 301 30.02 9.77 -11.10
CA THR A 301 28.62 10.03 -10.73
C THR A 301 28.58 10.91 -9.48
N LYS A 302 27.81 11.99 -9.54
CA LYS A 302 27.88 13.08 -8.56
C LYS A 302 26.48 13.56 -8.13
N VAL A 303 26.31 13.73 -6.83
CA VAL A 303 25.17 14.41 -6.21
C VAL A 303 25.69 15.68 -5.54
N ASN A 304 25.38 16.85 -6.08
CA ASN A 304 25.67 18.15 -5.48
C ASN A 304 24.65 18.46 -4.39
N GLY A 305 24.68 17.67 -3.34
CA GLY A 305 23.72 17.64 -2.24
C GLY A 305 23.96 16.43 -1.34
N SER A 306 22.93 16.06 -0.59
CA SER A 306 22.95 14.82 0.19
C SER A 306 22.30 13.68 -0.60
N ALA A 307 22.85 12.47 -0.47
CA ALA A 307 22.26 11.26 -1.02
C ALA A 307 21.63 10.45 0.13
N MET A 308 20.32 10.24 0.09
CA MET A 308 19.58 9.66 1.22
C MET A 308 18.88 8.35 0.84
N SER A 309 19.09 7.30 1.62
CA SER A 309 18.37 6.03 1.49
C SER A 309 17.70 5.65 2.81
N GLY A 310 16.46 5.15 2.73
CA GLY A 310 15.76 4.58 3.87
C GLY A 310 16.18 3.15 4.23
N ASN A 311 17.08 2.58 3.43
CA ASN A 311 17.75 1.34 3.74
C ASN A 311 19.14 1.41 3.07
N THR A 312 19.36 0.65 2.00
CA THR A 312 20.68 0.39 1.44
C THR A 312 21.17 1.50 0.49
N ILE A 313 22.47 1.76 0.48
CA ILE A 313 23.12 2.55 -0.58
C ILE A 313 24.50 2.00 -0.93
N MET A 314 24.79 1.95 -2.24
CA MET A 314 25.92 1.19 -2.79
C MET A 314 26.53 1.74 -4.08
N GLY A 315 27.66 1.14 -4.46
CA GLY A 315 28.36 1.40 -5.72
C GLY A 315 29.55 2.37 -5.61
N GLN A 316 29.76 3.22 -6.61
CA GLN A 316 30.88 4.18 -6.76
C GLN A 316 30.31 5.55 -7.15
N GLY A 317 30.76 6.62 -6.50
CA GLY A 317 30.29 7.99 -6.77
C GLY A 317 30.52 8.94 -5.60
N LYS A 318 30.04 10.18 -5.70
CA LYS A 318 30.24 11.22 -4.68
C LYS A 318 28.97 11.99 -4.38
N ALA A 319 28.64 12.15 -3.10
CA ALA A 319 27.75 13.20 -2.61
C ALA A 319 28.58 14.35 -2.01
N THR A 320 28.29 15.61 -2.35
CA THR A 320 29.04 16.76 -1.82
C THR A 320 28.73 17.03 -0.35
N LYS A 321 27.56 16.62 0.14
CA LYS A 321 27.15 16.73 1.55
C LYS A 321 27.16 15.37 2.27
N TYR A 322 26.08 15.01 2.94
CA TYR A 322 25.97 13.78 3.73
C TYR A 322 25.46 12.62 2.87
N VAL A 323 25.84 11.42 3.27
CA VAL A 323 25.28 10.18 2.74
C VAL A 323 24.53 9.46 3.86
N TYR A 324 23.24 9.17 3.65
CA TYR A 324 22.38 8.47 4.61
C TYR A 324 22.00 7.09 4.11
N GLY A 325 22.00 6.10 4.99
CA GLY A 325 21.65 4.72 4.65
C GLY A 325 22.40 3.69 5.49
N THR A 326 22.13 2.43 5.19
CA THR A 326 22.86 1.27 5.67
C THR A 326 23.83 0.80 4.59
N PRO A 327 25.01 0.26 4.98
CA PRO A 327 25.91 -0.39 4.03
C PRO A 327 25.17 -1.42 3.17
N PRO A 328 25.51 -1.44 1.88
CA PRO A 328 26.88 -1.62 1.44
C PRO A 328 27.42 -0.44 0.62
N TYR A 329 28.13 0.49 1.27
CA TYR A 329 28.78 1.62 0.61
C TYR A 329 30.12 1.24 -0.08
N GLY A 330 30.07 0.49 -1.17
CA GLY A 330 31.26 -0.07 -1.88
C GLY A 330 32.45 0.89 -2.04
N GLY A 331 32.27 2.01 -2.73
CA GLY A 331 33.25 3.10 -2.93
C GLY A 331 32.58 4.48 -3.05
N VAL A 332 31.37 4.61 -2.50
CA VAL A 332 30.67 5.90 -2.42
C VAL A 332 31.42 6.82 -1.45
N THR A 333 31.58 8.09 -1.82
CA THR A 333 32.22 9.11 -0.99
C THR A 333 31.21 10.16 -0.52
N ALA A 334 31.36 10.61 0.72
CA ALA A 334 30.52 11.61 1.35
C ALA A 334 31.36 12.82 1.76
N GLY A 335 31.05 14.01 1.24
CA GLY A 335 31.81 15.23 1.53
C GLY A 335 31.74 15.67 3.00
N LEU A 336 30.59 15.46 3.66
CA LEU A 336 30.39 15.78 5.08
C LEU A 336 30.29 14.53 5.98
N GLY A 337 30.41 13.33 5.40
CA GLY A 337 30.40 12.06 6.12
C GLY A 337 29.10 11.26 6.02
N PHE A 338 29.09 10.10 6.67
CA PHE A 338 27.99 9.14 6.63
C PHE A 338 27.06 9.30 7.84
N LYS A 339 25.77 9.02 7.63
CA LYS A 339 24.71 9.06 8.63
C LYS A 339 23.84 7.78 8.51
N PRO A 340 23.13 7.38 9.58
CA PRO A 340 22.18 6.26 9.51
C PRO A 340 21.11 6.46 8.44
N ALA A 341 20.44 5.37 8.04
CA ALA A 341 19.31 5.42 7.11
C ALA A 341 18.21 6.37 7.59
N VAL A 342 17.60 7.07 6.65
CA VAL A 342 16.46 7.96 6.92
C VAL A 342 15.17 7.15 7.06
N GLU A 343 14.16 7.69 7.74
CA GLU A 343 12.84 7.04 7.76
C GLU A 343 12.23 6.96 6.35
N LYS A 344 11.38 5.97 6.10
CA LYS A 344 10.67 5.89 4.81
C LYS A 344 9.58 6.97 4.77
N LEU A 345 9.51 7.70 3.67
CA LEU A 345 8.46 8.70 3.44
C LEU A 345 7.24 8.05 2.80
N SER A 346 6.05 8.40 3.28
CA SER A 346 4.80 7.99 2.64
C SER A 346 4.53 8.88 1.42
N ILE A 347 5.03 8.48 0.25
CA ILE A 347 4.82 9.25 -0.98
C ILE A 347 3.34 9.13 -1.38
N GLY A 348 2.59 10.23 -1.29
CA GLY A 348 1.15 10.25 -1.57
C GLY A 348 0.80 9.67 -2.94
N ASN A 349 -0.35 8.99 -3.00
CA ASN A 349 -0.90 8.35 -4.19
C ASN A 349 -1.69 9.38 -5.03
N THR A 350 -1.43 9.45 -6.32
CA THR A 350 -2.06 10.36 -7.29
C THR A 350 -3.20 9.75 -8.09
N ALA A 351 -3.47 8.44 -7.93
CA ALA A 351 -4.44 7.70 -8.72
C ALA A 351 -5.80 8.39 -8.72
N ASN A 352 -6.41 8.54 -7.55
CA ASN A 352 -7.75 9.13 -7.43
C ASN A 352 -7.83 10.53 -8.05
N LEU A 353 -6.86 11.40 -7.74
CA LEU A 353 -6.78 12.75 -8.32
C LEU A 353 -6.81 12.69 -9.85
N VAL A 354 -5.92 11.90 -10.45
CA VAL A 354 -5.83 11.77 -11.91
C VAL A 354 -7.10 11.19 -12.50
N TYR A 355 -7.62 10.08 -11.95
CA TYR A 355 -8.83 9.45 -12.46
C TYR A 355 -10.06 10.37 -12.35
N ARG A 356 -10.20 11.12 -11.25
CA ARG A 356 -11.28 12.12 -11.09
C ARG A 356 -11.18 13.21 -12.13
N LYS A 357 -10.00 13.80 -12.32
CA LYS A 357 -9.79 14.84 -13.35
C LYS A 357 -10.03 14.30 -14.75
N THR A 358 -9.64 13.06 -15.02
CA THR A 358 -9.94 12.40 -16.29
C THR A 358 -11.44 12.23 -16.51
N ALA A 359 -12.19 11.75 -15.52
CA ALA A 359 -13.64 11.59 -15.63
C ALA A 359 -14.35 12.95 -15.77
N GLU A 360 -13.93 13.96 -14.99
CA GLU A 360 -14.44 15.34 -15.06
C GLU A 360 -14.27 15.90 -16.48
N TYR A 361 -13.07 15.82 -17.05
CA TYR A 361 -12.77 16.40 -18.36
C TYR A 361 -13.29 15.53 -19.51
N MET A 362 -13.47 14.23 -19.31
CA MET A 362 -14.17 13.38 -20.27
C MET A 362 -15.64 13.82 -20.43
N ALA A 363 -16.30 14.19 -19.34
CA ALA A 363 -17.70 14.63 -19.34
C ALA A 363 -17.87 16.08 -19.86
N LEU A 364 -16.98 17.00 -19.45
CA LEU A 364 -17.02 18.41 -19.84
C LEU A 364 -15.61 18.95 -20.08
N ASN A 365 -15.32 19.37 -21.30
CA ASN A 365 -14.02 19.94 -21.69
C ASN A 365 -14.17 21.06 -22.73
N ASN A 366 -13.05 21.71 -23.01
CA ASN A 366 -12.90 22.80 -23.97
C ASN A 366 -12.31 22.34 -25.31
N ASN A 367 -12.29 21.05 -25.63
CA ASN A 367 -11.68 20.54 -26.87
C ASN A 367 -12.28 21.23 -28.12
N SER A 368 -13.60 21.40 -28.17
CA SER A 368 -14.29 22.05 -29.30
C SER A 368 -13.96 23.53 -29.47
N ASN A 369 -13.39 24.17 -28.44
CA ASN A 369 -13.04 25.59 -28.46
C ASN A 369 -11.61 25.82 -28.97
N ASN A 370 -10.90 24.76 -29.36
CA ASN A 370 -9.51 24.86 -29.77
C ASN A 370 -9.25 24.19 -31.12
N LEU A 371 -8.70 24.98 -32.05
CA LEU A 371 -8.41 24.55 -33.41
C LEU A 371 -7.22 23.59 -33.54
N CYS A 372 -6.56 23.25 -32.44
CA CYS A 372 -5.47 22.28 -32.42
C CYS A 372 -5.87 20.88 -31.95
N ILE A 373 -7.14 20.70 -31.59
CA ILE A 373 -7.64 19.46 -31.03
C ILE A 373 -8.76 18.95 -31.95
N THR A 374 -8.44 17.93 -32.74
CA THR A 374 -9.42 17.24 -33.57
C THR A 374 -9.80 15.91 -32.94
N ALA A 375 -11.09 15.73 -32.65
CA ALA A 375 -11.64 14.51 -32.05
C ALA A 375 -10.93 14.06 -30.74
N GLY A 376 -10.48 15.03 -29.93
CA GLY A 376 -9.75 14.75 -28.68
C GLY A 376 -8.32 14.25 -28.93
N THR A 377 -7.77 14.48 -30.11
CA THR A 377 -6.39 14.14 -30.45
C THR A 377 -5.62 15.40 -30.81
N ILE A 378 -4.36 15.45 -30.39
CA ILE A 378 -3.38 16.37 -30.95
C ILE A 378 -2.39 15.53 -31.75
N LEU A 379 -2.41 15.70 -33.07
CA LEU A 379 -1.61 14.94 -34.03
C LEU A 379 -1.04 15.86 -35.10
N ASN A 380 0.21 15.60 -35.50
CA ASN A 380 0.81 16.27 -36.65
C ASN A 380 -0.06 16.18 -37.91
N GLY A 381 -0.32 17.31 -38.56
CA GLY A 381 -0.78 17.37 -39.96
C GLY A 381 -2.27 17.64 -40.19
N SER A 382 -3.10 17.74 -39.15
CA SER A 382 -4.49 18.21 -39.24
C SER A 382 -4.74 19.58 -38.60
N GLU A 383 -3.80 20.05 -37.80
CA GLU A 383 -3.92 21.24 -36.96
C GLU A 383 -3.07 22.42 -37.50
N PRO A 384 -3.39 23.67 -37.16
CA PRO A 384 -2.53 24.82 -37.45
C PRO A 384 -1.11 24.62 -36.88
N ASP A 385 -0.08 25.03 -37.62
CA ASP A 385 1.31 25.07 -37.17
C ASP A 385 1.87 26.49 -37.38
N PRO A 386 2.26 27.23 -36.32
CA PRO A 386 2.25 26.84 -34.91
C PRO A 386 0.83 26.82 -34.31
N CYS A 387 0.61 25.89 -33.38
CA CYS A 387 -0.64 25.75 -32.65
C CYS A 387 -0.60 26.49 -31.30
N THR A 388 -1.72 27.09 -30.89
CA THR A 388 -1.90 27.64 -29.53
C THR A 388 -3.13 27.06 -28.83
N ILE A 389 -2.91 26.48 -27.64
CA ILE A 389 -3.95 26.06 -26.70
C ILE A 389 -4.13 27.13 -25.63
N PHE A 390 -5.36 27.59 -25.44
CA PHE A 390 -5.70 28.63 -24.46
C PHE A 390 -6.21 28.01 -23.16
N SER A 391 -6.38 28.84 -22.13
CA SER A 391 -6.95 28.44 -20.84
C SER A 391 -8.21 27.59 -20.94
N GLY A 392 -8.26 26.50 -20.17
CA GLY A 392 -9.38 25.57 -20.18
C GLY A 392 -9.01 24.18 -19.65
N ASN A 393 -10.01 23.31 -19.58
CA ASN A 393 -9.88 21.91 -19.23
C ASN A 393 -10.03 21.06 -20.50
N TYR A 394 -9.09 20.14 -20.75
CA TYR A 394 -9.01 19.37 -21.97
C TYR A 394 -8.95 17.87 -21.67
N TYR A 395 -9.51 17.08 -22.58
CA TYR A 395 -9.45 15.62 -22.51
C TYR A 395 -8.88 15.08 -23.81
N LEU A 396 -7.66 14.55 -23.76
CA LEU A 396 -6.94 14.10 -24.95
C LEU A 396 -6.80 12.58 -24.94
N THR A 397 -7.51 11.90 -25.82
CA THR A 397 -7.36 10.45 -26.01
C THR A 397 -5.99 10.10 -26.61
N LYS A 398 -5.35 11.06 -27.28
CA LYS A 398 -4.01 10.93 -27.86
C LYS A 398 -3.27 12.27 -27.89
N PHE A 399 -2.02 12.28 -27.45
CA PHE A 399 -1.15 13.45 -27.46
C PHE A 399 0.22 13.06 -28.04
N ASP A 400 0.29 13.05 -29.36
CA ASP A 400 1.49 12.65 -30.09
C ASP A 400 1.93 13.76 -31.04
N LEU A 401 3.10 14.34 -30.75
CA LEU A 401 3.71 15.39 -31.56
C LEU A 401 5.03 14.90 -32.15
N GLN A 402 5.30 15.29 -33.40
CA GLN A 402 6.56 14.93 -34.07
C GLN A 402 7.05 16.00 -35.07
N ASN A 403 8.10 15.72 -35.84
CA ASN A 403 8.52 16.48 -37.04
C ASN A 403 8.62 18.02 -36.89
N ASN A 404 9.30 18.48 -35.84
CA ASN A 404 9.51 19.90 -35.49
C ASN A 404 8.24 20.69 -35.17
N TYR A 405 7.15 20.02 -34.82
CA TYR A 405 5.89 20.69 -34.47
C TYR A 405 6.04 21.60 -33.26
N ASN A 406 5.46 22.81 -33.35
CA ASN A 406 5.51 23.81 -32.29
C ASN A 406 4.12 24.03 -31.68
N LEU A 407 4.00 23.65 -30.41
CA LEU A 407 2.80 23.82 -29.59
C LEU A 407 3.05 24.89 -28.53
N THR A 408 2.15 25.87 -28.41
CA THR A 408 2.16 26.85 -27.32
C THR A 408 0.92 26.68 -26.45
N PHE A 409 1.13 26.60 -25.14
CA PHE A 409 0.09 26.74 -24.13
C PHE A 409 0.07 28.20 -23.65
N ASP A 410 -0.98 28.95 -23.99
CA ASP A 410 -1.18 30.32 -23.51
C ASP A 410 -2.00 30.32 -22.21
N THR A 411 -1.29 30.42 -21.10
CA THR A 411 -1.78 30.47 -19.73
C THR A 411 -1.82 31.90 -19.18
N THR A 412 -1.78 32.93 -20.04
CA THR A 412 -1.76 34.34 -19.61
C THR A 412 -2.98 34.70 -18.75
N ASN A 413 -4.15 34.16 -19.08
CA ASN A 413 -5.40 34.49 -18.39
C ASN A 413 -5.68 33.55 -17.21
N ASN A 414 -5.61 32.24 -17.44
CA ASN A 414 -5.93 31.19 -16.48
C ASN A 414 -5.10 29.92 -16.74
N PRO A 415 -5.04 28.97 -15.79
CA PRO A 415 -4.39 27.68 -15.98
C PRO A 415 -4.97 26.86 -17.15
N ILE A 416 -4.18 25.90 -17.63
CA ILE A 416 -4.61 24.87 -18.58
C ILE A 416 -4.52 23.51 -17.88
N ASN A 417 -5.60 22.74 -17.89
CA ASN A 417 -5.62 21.39 -17.32
C ASN A 417 -5.91 20.38 -18.41
N ILE A 418 -5.15 19.29 -18.47
CA ILE A 418 -5.25 18.31 -19.54
C ILE A 418 -5.29 16.91 -18.92
N ALA A 419 -6.36 16.16 -19.16
CA ALA A 419 -6.42 14.75 -18.85
C ALA A 419 -6.01 13.92 -20.07
N VAL A 420 -5.10 12.98 -19.88
CA VAL A 420 -4.59 12.10 -20.92
C VAL A 420 -4.72 10.64 -20.44
N PRO A 421 -5.80 9.93 -20.80
CA PRO A 421 -5.95 8.50 -20.49
C PRO A 421 -4.90 7.62 -21.17
N GLY A 422 -4.35 8.06 -22.30
CA GLY A 422 -3.35 7.35 -23.10
C GLY A 422 -1.91 7.79 -22.81
N ASN A 423 -1.03 7.54 -23.77
CA ASN A 423 0.37 7.94 -23.71
C ASN A 423 0.59 9.34 -24.29
N ILE A 424 1.65 10.00 -23.85
CA ILE A 424 2.18 11.23 -24.46
C ILE A 424 3.49 10.88 -25.19
N ASN A 425 3.58 11.17 -26.48
CA ASN A 425 4.80 10.94 -27.26
C ASN A 425 5.24 12.22 -27.97
N LEU A 426 6.41 12.74 -27.61
CA LEU A 426 6.98 13.97 -28.18
C LEU A 426 8.32 13.65 -28.87
N LYS A 427 8.41 13.84 -30.19
CA LYS A 427 9.60 13.48 -30.98
C LYS A 427 10.05 14.60 -31.92
N LYS A 428 11.17 15.28 -31.65
CA LYS A 428 11.56 16.52 -32.36
C LYS A 428 10.45 17.56 -32.28
N THR A 429 10.11 18.03 -31.09
CA THR A 429 9.01 18.99 -30.92
C THR A 429 9.37 20.12 -29.98
N ILE A 430 8.65 21.22 -30.07
CA ILE A 430 8.77 22.34 -29.13
C ILE A 430 7.39 22.54 -28.49
N VAL A 431 7.35 22.46 -27.17
CA VAL A 431 6.15 22.73 -26.36
C VAL A 431 6.49 23.91 -25.46
N ASN A 432 5.83 25.05 -25.65
CA ASN A 432 6.06 26.28 -24.91
C ASN A 432 4.92 26.56 -23.93
N VAL A 433 5.22 27.16 -22.78
CA VAL A 433 4.22 27.78 -21.91
C VAL A 433 4.42 29.29 -21.96
N LYS A 434 3.35 30.01 -22.28
CA LYS A 434 3.30 31.47 -22.32
C LYS A 434 2.29 31.95 -21.30
N GLY A 435 2.76 32.62 -20.25
CA GLY A 435 1.93 33.12 -19.17
C GLY A 435 2.53 32.80 -17.82
N THR A 436 1.81 33.13 -16.76
CA THR A 436 2.24 32.92 -15.36
C THR A 436 1.46 31.82 -14.66
N ASN A 437 0.41 31.28 -15.29
CA ASN A 437 -0.38 30.19 -14.73
C ASN A 437 0.12 28.83 -15.24
N PRO A 438 -0.08 27.73 -14.49
CA PRO A 438 0.46 26.43 -14.86
C PRO A 438 -0.35 25.72 -15.96
N VAL A 439 0.35 24.86 -16.68
CA VAL A 439 -0.20 23.75 -17.45
C VAL A 439 -0.07 22.48 -16.62
N THR A 440 -1.19 21.84 -16.30
CA THR A 440 -1.23 20.62 -15.48
C THR A 440 -1.75 19.45 -16.30
N ILE A 441 -0.92 18.40 -16.42
CA ILE A 441 -1.24 17.16 -17.11
C ILE A 441 -1.58 16.08 -16.08
N TYR A 442 -2.78 15.52 -16.18
CA TYR A 442 -3.23 14.34 -15.44
C TYR A 442 -3.12 13.11 -16.35
N LEU A 443 -2.12 12.27 -16.11
CA LEU A 443 -1.69 11.20 -17.01
C LEU A 443 -2.00 9.81 -16.46
N MET A 444 -2.65 8.96 -17.26
CA MET A 444 -2.91 7.55 -16.92
C MET A 444 -2.07 6.56 -17.72
N GLY A 445 -1.38 7.02 -18.78
CA GLY A 445 -0.42 6.23 -19.55
C GLY A 445 1.05 6.56 -19.24
N GLY A 446 1.92 6.22 -20.17
CA GLY A 446 3.34 6.58 -20.16
C GLY A 446 3.60 7.91 -20.87
N MET A 447 4.81 8.43 -20.68
CA MET A 447 5.28 9.63 -21.38
C MET A 447 6.66 9.35 -21.97
N ASP A 448 6.84 9.66 -23.24
CA ASP A 448 8.12 9.53 -23.95
C ASP A 448 8.43 10.84 -24.65
N ILE A 449 9.43 11.56 -24.14
CA ILE A 449 9.95 12.81 -24.69
C ILE A 449 11.33 12.50 -25.24
N ASN A 450 11.48 12.59 -26.55
CA ASN A 450 12.74 12.23 -27.18
C ASN A 450 13.12 12.99 -28.44
N THR A 451 14.32 12.70 -28.93
CA THR A 451 14.85 13.16 -30.22
C THR A 451 14.83 14.69 -30.36
N ASN A 452 15.62 15.43 -29.56
CA ASN A 452 15.66 16.91 -29.58
C ASN A 452 14.28 17.55 -29.33
N SER A 453 13.54 17.07 -28.33
CA SER A 453 12.29 17.71 -27.92
C SER A 453 12.53 18.69 -26.77
N TYR A 454 11.83 19.83 -26.81
CA TYR A 454 11.99 20.93 -25.86
C TYR A 454 10.64 21.22 -25.21
N VAL A 455 10.50 20.92 -23.92
CA VAL A 455 9.26 21.12 -23.17
C VAL A 455 9.46 22.20 -22.12
N ASN A 456 8.69 23.27 -22.28
CA ASN A 456 8.79 24.53 -21.55
C ASN A 456 10.21 25.11 -21.57
N TYR A 457 11.06 24.68 -22.50
CA TYR A 457 12.46 25.08 -22.62
C TYR A 457 12.60 26.28 -23.54
N ASN A 458 12.52 27.48 -22.94
CA ASN A 458 12.89 28.73 -23.58
C ASN A 458 14.25 29.15 -22.99
N ASN A 459 15.24 29.51 -23.80
CA ASN A 459 16.60 29.89 -23.36
C ASN A 459 16.63 31.22 -22.54
N ASN A 460 15.74 31.38 -21.56
CA ASN A 460 15.50 32.58 -20.77
C ASN A 460 15.90 32.32 -19.31
N PRO A 461 16.70 33.20 -18.69
CA PRO A 461 17.14 33.07 -17.29
C PRO A 461 16.02 33.07 -16.23
N ASN A 462 14.77 33.40 -16.56
CA ASN A 462 13.62 33.43 -15.65
C ASN A 462 12.65 32.26 -15.83
N GLN A 463 13.10 31.19 -16.48
CA GLN A 463 12.32 29.98 -16.70
C GLN A 463 12.06 29.27 -15.38
N THR A 464 10.78 29.02 -15.06
CA THR A 464 10.39 28.38 -13.80
C THR A 464 9.79 27.00 -14.04
N SER A 465 10.21 26.03 -13.23
CA SER A 465 9.72 24.65 -13.28
C SER A 465 8.30 24.49 -12.71
N SER A 466 7.68 25.55 -12.18
CA SER A 466 6.30 25.47 -11.65
C SER A 466 5.21 25.52 -12.73
N LEU A 467 5.54 25.96 -13.95
CA LEU A 467 4.56 26.20 -15.02
C LEU A 467 4.16 24.95 -15.81
N PHE A 468 4.96 23.89 -15.79
CA PHE A 468 4.64 22.65 -16.48
C PHE A 468 4.65 21.48 -15.51
N GLN A 469 3.47 20.92 -15.26
CA GLN A 469 3.23 19.97 -14.18
C GLN A 469 2.71 18.66 -14.76
N VAL A 470 3.33 17.54 -14.41
CA VAL A 470 2.88 16.20 -14.82
C VAL A 470 2.54 15.40 -13.57
N ILE A 471 1.28 15.00 -13.45
CA ILE A 471 0.77 14.20 -12.34
C ILE A 471 0.27 12.89 -12.94
N SER A 472 0.93 11.78 -12.61
CA SER A 472 0.64 10.47 -13.21
C SER A 472 0.11 9.49 -12.18
N SER A 473 -0.91 8.71 -12.57
CA SER A 473 -1.42 7.56 -11.81
C SER A 473 -0.86 6.22 -12.28
N SER A 474 -0.10 6.22 -13.39
CA SER A 474 0.32 5.01 -14.09
C SER A 474 1.58 4.41 -13.50
N SER A 475 1.73 3.09 -13.64
CA SER A 475 3.04 2.42 -13.55
C SER A 475 3.83 2.46 -14.87
N SER A 476 3.24 3.02 -15.93
CA SER A 476 3.89 3.15 -17.23
C SER A 476 5.09 4.10 -17.14
N PRO A 477 6.22 3.81 -17.82
CA PRO A 477 7.42 4.63 -17.72
C PRO A 477 7.23 6.08 -18.21
N ILE A 478 7.94 7.00 -17.57
CA ILE A 478 8.16 8.37 -18.04
C ILE A 478 9.63 8.48 -18.45
N SER A 479 9.88 8.73 -19.74
CA SER A 479 11.22 8.63 -20.31
C SER A 479 11.61 9.90 -21.05
N PHE A 480 12.81 10.39 -20.76
CA PHE A 480 13.49 11.48 -21.45
C PHE A 480 14.72 10.89 -22.13
N THR A 481 14.71 10.82 -23.46
CA THR A 481 15.76 10.11 -24.22
C THR A 481 16.20 10.86 -25.48
N GLN A 482 17.40 10.57 -25.98
CA GLN A 482 17.96 11.01 -27.27
C GLN A 482 18.13 12.53 -27.48
N GLY A 483 19.36 12.91 -27.85
CA GLY A 483 19.65 14.08 -28.68
C GLY A 483 19.22 15.41 -28.09
N GLY A 484 19.76 15.83 -26.93
CA GLY A 484 19.54 17.20 -26.44
C GLY A 484 18.10 17.51 -26.00
N THR A 485 17.33 16.49 -25.63
CA THR A 485 15.97 16.68 -25.10
C THR A 485 16.03 17.47 -23.79
N ASN A 486 15.20 18.51 -23.67
CA ASN A 486 15.14 19.35 -22.48
C ASN A 486 13.71 19.42 -21.94
N PHE A 487 13.55 19.19 -20.64
CA PHE A 487 12.27 19.32 -19.96
C PHE A 487 12.41 20.23 -18.74
N VAL A 488 11.53 21.23 -18.64
CA VAL A 488 11.51 22.14 -17.48
C VAL A 488 10.13 22.20 -16.85
N GLY A 489 10.02 21.59 -15.69
CA GLY A 489 8.75 21.30 -15.04
C GLY A 489 8.94 20.38 -13.85
N PHE A 490 7.87 19.88 -13.27
CA PHE A 490 7.96 18.76 -12.32
C PHE A 490 7.11 17.58 -12.75
N VAL A 491 7.53 16.39 -12.31
CA VAL A 491 6.84 15.13 -12.53
C VAL A 491 6.52 14.50 -11.17
N TYR A 492 5.25 14.23 -10.92
CA TYR A 492 4.78 13.50 -9.75
C TYR A 492 4.10 12.19 -10.19
N ALA A 493 4.86 11.09 -10.16
CA ALA A 493 4.48 9.78 -10.70
C ALA A 493 4.92 8.64 -9.76
N PRO A 494 4.32 8.50 -8.57
CA PRO A 494 4.82 7.64 -7.47
C PRO A 494 4.89 6.14 -7.79
N PHE A 495 4.24 5.70 -8.87
CA PHE A 495 4.22 4.31 -9.35
C PHE A 495 5.05 4.07 -10.62
N ALA A 496 5.52 5.13 -11.28
CA ALA A 496 6.22 5.02 -12.55
C ALA A 496 7.74 4.93 -12.37
N THR A 497 8.39 4.25 -13.31
CA THR A 497 9.83 4.40 -13.53
C THR A 497 10.10 5.68 -14.33
N ILE A 498 11.01 6.51 -13.83
CA ILE A 498 11.49 7.72 -14.51
C ILE A 498 12.88 7.45 -15.07
N ASN A 499 13.01 7.53 -16.40
CA ASN A 499 14.26 7.30 -17.12
C ASN A 499 14.78 8.61 -17.72
N VAL A 500 16.04 8.96 -17.45
CA VAL A 500 16.70 10.13 -18.05
C VAL A 500 18.02 9.67 -18.68
N ASN A 501 18.08 9.62 -20.01
CA ASN A 501 19.19 9.00 -20.76
C ASN A 501 19.55 9.77 -22.05
N GLN A 502 20.67 9.38 -22.67
CA GLN A 502 21.07 9.74 -24.05
C GLN A 502 21.13 11.26 -24.37
N GLY A 503 21.70 12.06 -23.47
CA GLY A 503 21.94 13.50 -23.67
C GLY A 503 20.74 14.39 -23.39
N SER A 504 19.87 13.97 -22.46
CA SER A 504 18.68 14.70 -22.03
C SER A 504 18.93 15.42 -20.70
N GLU A 505 18.39 16.62 -20.55
CA GLU A 505 18.45 17.42 -19.32
C GLU A 505 17.04 17.67 -18.76
N VAL A 506 16.91 17.55 -17.44
CA VAL A 506 15.65 17.75 -16.72
C VAL A 506 15.84 18.83 -15.67
N TRP A 507 14.98 19.85 -15.67
CA TRP A 507 15.04 20.99 -14.78
C TRP A 507 13.76 21.11 -13.96
N GLY A 508 13.86 20.97 -12.64
CA GLY A 508 12.72 21.02 -11.72
C GLY A 508 12.77 19.92 -10.67
N ALA A 509 11.68 19.25 -10.38
CA ALA A 509 11.65 18.18 -9.38
C ALA A 509 10.92 16.95 -9.87
N MET A 510 11.29 15.78 -9.35
CA MET A 510 10.66 14.54 -9.76
C MET A 510 10.36 13.62 -8.56
N VAL A 511 9.17 13.05 -8.59
CA VAL A 511 8.71 11.99 -7.68
C VAL A 511 8.35 10.77 -8.52
N GLY A 512 8.92 9.62 -8.19
CA GLY A 512 8.85 8.39 -9.00
C GLY A 512 8.82 7.14 -8.14
N GLN A 513 8.46 5.99 -8.70
CA GLN A 513 8.72 4.71 -8.03
C GLN A 513 10.20 4.38 -8.05
N THR A 514 10.76 4.43 -9.26
CA THR A 514 12.18 4.22 -9.50
C THR A 514 12.73 5.29 -10.42
N PHE A 515 14.00 5.64 -10.22
CA PHE A 515 14.73 6.56 -11.09
C PHE A 515 15.93 5.85 -11.69
N VAL A 516 16.11 6.00 -13.00
CA VAL A 516 17.27 5.50 -13.73
C VAL A 516 17.84 6.64 -14.55
N VAL A 517 19.03 7.10 -14.18
CA VAL A 517 19.72 8.21 -14.86
C VAL A 517 21.09 7.71 -15.32
N GLU A 518 21.32 7.62 -16.64
CA GLU A 518 22.56 7.08 -17.20
C GLU A 518 23.12 7.91 -18.36
N GLN A 519 24.40 7.70 -18.67
CA GLN A 519 25.08 8.19 -19.88
C GLN A 519 25.35 9.71 -19.89
N HIS A 520 25.91 10.24 -18.80
CA HIS A 520 26.30 11.64 -18.63
C HIS A 520 25.13 12.63 -18.55
N GLN A 521 23.96 12.21 -18.06
CA GLN A 521 22.83 13.13 -17.90
C GLN A 521 22.98 14.05 -16.70
N LYS A 522 22.30 15.20 -16.81
CA LYS A 522 22.17 16.17 -15.74
C LYS A 522 20.72 16.37 -15.35
N VAL A 523 20.49 16.41 -14.05
CA VAL A 523 19.20 16.80 -13.47
C VAL A 523 19.43 17.99 -12.56
N HIS A 524 18.69 19.06 -12.82
CA HIS A 524 18.81 20.35 -12.17
C HIS A 524 17.60 20.60 -11.27
N PHE A 525 17.77 20.40 -9.97
CA PHE A 525 16.70 20.67 -9.01
C PHE A 525 16.37 22.17 -8.95
N ASP A 526 15.12 22.54 -9.16
CA ASP A 526 14.67 23.92 -8.97
C ASP A 526 14.16 24.14 -7.54
N GLU A 527 14.96 24.81 -6.73
CA GLU A 527 14.66 25.12 -5.32
C GLU A 527 13.43 26.04 -5.16
N ALA A 528 12.97 26.70 -6.23
CA ALA A 528 11.71 27.46 -6.21
C ALA A 528 10.49 26.57 -5.91
N LEU A 529 10.60 25.25 -6.18
CA LEU A 529 9.53 24.27 -5.93
C LEU A 529 9.39 23.86 -4.46
N ASN A 530 10.32 24.27 -3.57
CA ASN A 530 10.25 23.93 -2.13
C ASN A 530 8.98 24.44 -1.44
N ASN A 531 8.40 25.55 -1.94
CA ASN A 531 7.23 26.20 -1.35
C ASN A 531 6.00 26.16 -2.28
N LEU A 532 6.02 25.28 -3.29
CA LEU A 532 4.91 25.18 -4.23
C LEU A 532 3.72 24.51 -3.53
N ASP A 533 2.66 25.28 -3.27
CA ASP A 533 1.37 24.70 -2.93
C ASP A 533 0.66 24.30 -4.23
N MET A 534 0.49 23.00 -4.45
CA MET A 534 -0.22 22.48 -5.62
C MET A 534 -1.75 22.56 -5.46
N GLY A 535 -2.27 22.97 -4.30
CA GLY A 535 -3.70 23.17 -4.05
C GLY A 535 -4.52 21.88 -4.16
N PHE A 536 -3.89 20.70 -4.03
CA PHE A 536 -4.61 19.43 -4.06
C PHE A 536 -5.33 19.21 -2.73
N VAL A 537 -6.65 19.02 -2.82
CA VAL A 537 -7.47 18.61 -1.68
C VAL A 537 -7.09 17.17 -1.30
N GLU A 538 -6.76 16.96 -0.03
CA GLU A 538 -6.59 15.63 0.55
C GLU A 538 -7.89 14.81 0.35
N GLY A 539 -7.81 13.64 -0.31
CA GLY A 539 -8.92 12.69 -0.49
C GLY A 539 -8.97 12.09 -1.91
N VAL A 540 -9.21 10.80 -2.17
CA VAL A 540 -9.47 9.59 -1.35
C VAL A 540 -8.60 8.48 -1.93
N ILE A 541 -8.22 7.47 -1.14
CA ILE A 541 -7.44 6.35 -1.68
C ILE A 541 -8.32 5.37 -2.46
N ILE A 542 -9.59 5.25 -2.11
CA ILE A 542 -10.46 4.21 -2.66
C ILE A 542 -11.20 4.79 -3.84
N MET A 543 -10.99 4.22 -5.01
CA MET A 543 -11.86 4.45 -6.15
C MET A 543 -12.92 3.38 -6.24
N TYR A 544 -12.58 2.15 -5.87
CA TYR A 544 -13.44 0.99 -6.07
C TYR A 544 -13.67 0.28 -4.75
N LEU A 545 -14.93 0.09 -4.41
CA LEU A 545 -15.33 -0.70 -3.27
C LEU A 545 -16.08 -1.94 -3.78
N HIS A 546 -15.65 -3.11 -3.33
CA HIS A 546 -16.29 -4.39 -3.63
C HIS A 546 -16.62 -5.06 -2.31
N ILE A 547 -17.86 -4.89 -1.86
CA ILE A 547 -18.36 -5.52 -0.63
C ILE A 547 -19.39 -6.56 -1.02
N THR A 548 -19.21 -7.78 -0.54
CA THR A 548 -20.18 -8.86 -0.69
C THR A 548 -20.58 -9.41 0.67
N GLN A 549 -21.82 -9.86 0.79
CA GLN A 549 -22.30 -10.61 1.95
C GLN A 549 -22.68 -12.02 1.50
N ASN A 550 -22.11 -13.01 2.18
CA ASN A 550 -22.32 -14.42 1.89
C ASN A 550 -23.04 -15.07 3.09
N ASP A 551 -24.33 -15.35 2.91
CA ASP A 551 -25.15 -15.98 3.95
C ASP A 551 -25.03 -17.51 3.90
N ILE A 552 -24.57 -18.09 5.00
CA ILE A 552 -24.44 -19.54 5.19
C ILE A 552 -25.19 -20.00 6.44
N SER A 553 -25.66 -21.24 6.45
CA SER A 553 -26.13 -21.93 7.66
C SER A 553 -25.12 -22.99 8.06
N ALA A 554 -24.82 -23.06 9.36
CA ALA A 554 -23.98 -24.10 9.93
C ALA A 554 -24.80 -24.95 10.91
N ASN A 555 -24.68 -26.26 10.78
CA ASN A 555 -25.31 -27.24 11.67
C ASN A 555 -24.30 -28.30 12.08
N ILE A 556 -24.30 -28.65 13.36
CA ILE A 556 -23.49 -29.74 13.92
C ILE A 556 -24.32 -31.03 13.86
N GLU A 557 -23.76 -32.07 13.25
CA GLU A 557 -24.35 -33.41 13.07
C GLU A 557 -23.63 -34.49 13.87
#